data_AF-A0A935ZZ66-F1
#
_entry.id   AF-A0A935ZZ66-F1
#
_cell.length_a   1.000
_cell.length_b   1.000
_cell.length_c   1.000
_cell.angle_alpha   90.00
_cell.angle_beta   90.00
_cell.angle_gamma   90.00
#
_symmetry.space_group_name_H-M   'P 1'
#
loop_
_entity.id
_entity.type
_entity.pdbx_description
1 polymer ?
#
loop_
_entity_poly.entity_id
_entity_poly.type
_entity_poly.pdbx_seq_one_letter_code
_entity_poly.pdbx_strand_id
1 'polypeptide(L)' 'MLAYSPEQKRELKAFLFLTVFLAPIVAVGLVAGWGFVVWIFQMFAGPPGAP' A
#
# COMPACT_ATOMS: atom_id res chain seq x y z
N MET A 1 37.29 -4.87 -1.97
CA MET A 1 36.74 -3.58 -2.41
C MET A 1 35.67 -3.89 -3.46
N LEU A 2 34.42 -4.13 -3.06
CA LEU A 2 33.38 -4.59 -3.98
C LEU A 2 32.91 -3.38 -4.80
N ALA A 3 33.38 -3.29 -6.05
CA ALA A 3 32.89 -2.32 -7.01
C ALA A 3 31.45 -2.71 -7.38
N TYR A 4 30.49 -2.03 -6.77
CA TYR A 4 29.08 -2.19 -7.07
C TYR A 4 28.83 -1.73 -8.51
N SER A 5 28.41 -2.66 -9.36
CA SER A 5 28.21 -2.40 -10.78
C SER A 5 27.04 -1.42 -11.00
N PRO A 6 27.04 -0.69 -12.12
CA PRO A 6 25.95 0.23 -12.44
C PRO A 6 24.56 -0.44 -12.43
N GLU A 7 24.44 -1.73 -12.75
CA GLU A 7 23.13 -2.42 -12.72
C GLU A 7 22.59 -2.60 -11.31
N GLN A 8 23.43 -3.03 -10.37
CA GLN A 8 22.97 -3.27 -9.00
C GLN A 8 22.47 -1.95 -8.38
N LYS A 9 23.16 -0.83 -8.66
CA LYS A 9 22.78 0.55 -8.27
C LYS A 9 21.39 0.94 -8.72
N ARG A 10 20.94 0.42 -9.87
CA ARG A 10 19.61 0.66 -10.41
C ARG A 10 18.57 -0.21 -9.72
N GLU A 11 18.90 -1.48 -9.46
CA GLU A 11 18.01 -2.42 -8.74
C GLU A 11 17.71 -1.94 -7.33
N LEU A 12 18.73 -1.50 -6.58
CA LEU A 12 18.51 -0.98 -5.21
C LEU A 12 17.64 0.28 -5.21
N LYS A 13 17.84 1.20 -6.16
CA LYS A 13 16.99 2.38 -6.29
C LYS A 13 15.54 2.00 -6.60
N ALA A 14 15.34 1.04 -7.50
CA ALA A 14 14.00 0.54 -7.82
C ALA A 14 13.36 -0.12 -6.58
N PHE A 15 14.09 -0.99 -5.88
CA PHE A 15 13.62 -1.65 -4.66
C PHE A 15 13.22 -0.65 -3.56
N LEU A 16 14.07 0.36 -3.32
CA LEU A 16 13.77 1.42 -2.36
C LEU A 16 12.55 2.24 -2.78
N PHE A 17 12.42 2.57 -4.07
CA PHE A 17 11.24 3.28 -4.58
C PHE A 17 9.96 2.46 -4.36
N LEU A 18 9.98 1.19 -4.73
CA LEU A 18 8.85 0.28 -4.56
C LEU A 18 8.46 0.14 -3.08
N THR A 19 9.43 0.00 -2.19
CA THR A 19 9.18 -0.26 -0.77
C THR A 19 8.77 1.00 -0.01
N VAL A 20 9.40 2.15 -0.29
CA VAL A 20 9.18 3.40 0.46
C VAL A 20 7.96 4.17 -0.06
N PHE A 21 7.66 4.08 -1.35
CA PHE A 21 6.57 4.83 -1.96
C PHE A 21 5.45 3.93 -2.47
N LEU A 22 5.75 3.00 -3.38
CA LEU A 22 4.68 2.24 -4.05
C LEU A 22 3.88 1.40 -3.05
N ALA A 23 4.56 0.59 -2.22
CA ALA A 23 3.90 -0.29 -1.27
C ALA A 23 3.03 0.47 -0.26
N PRO A 24 3.48 1.58 0.36
CA PRO A 24 2.62 2.39 1.24
C PRO A 24 1.42 3.02 0.51
N ILE A 25 1.62 3.57 -0.70
CA ILE A 25 0.52 4.17 -1.47
C ILE A 25 -0.55 3.11 -1.78
N VAL A 26 -0.13 1.92 -2.22
CA VAL A 26 -1.05 0.80 -2.48
C VAL A 26 -1.76 0.38 -1.20
N ALA A 27 -1.04 0.24 -0.09
CA ALA A 27 -1.63 -0.13 1.19
C ALA A 27 -2.70 0.87 1.64
N VAL A 28 -2.42 2.17 1.57
CA VAL A 28 -3.38 3.22 1.89
C VAL A 28 -4.58 3.17 0.95
N GLY A 29 -4.38 3.05 -0.35
CA GLY A 29 -5.45 2.95 -1.33
C GLY A 29 -6.38 1.76 -1.09
N LEU A 30 -5.81 0.59 -0.79
CA LEU A 30 -6.58 -0.62 -0.51
C LEU A 30 -7.34 -0.54 0.82
N VAL A 31 -6.68 -0.12 1.90
CA VAL A 31 -7.30 -0.04 3.24
C VAL A 31 -8.36 1.05 3.26
N ALA A 32 -8.05 2.25 2.74
CA ALA A 32 -9.03 3.34 2.67
C ALA A 32 -10.17 3.00 1.73
N GLY A 33 -9.89 2.43 0.56
CA GLY A 33 -10.91 1.97 -0.38
C GLY A 33 -11.83 0.93 0.23
N TRP A 34 -11.28 -0.07 0.92
CA TRP A 34 -12.06 -1.10 1.59
C TRP A 34 -12.93 -0.53 2.73
N GLY A 35 -12.34 0.30 3.59
CA GLY A 35 -13.07 0.97 4.66
C GLY A 35 -14.19 1.87 4.13
N PHE A 36 -13.95 2.56 3.02
CA PHE A 36 -14.94 3.41 2.37
C PHE A 36 -16.11 2.61 1.77
N VAL A 37 -15.81 1.47 1.11
CA VAL A 37 -16.85 0.55 0.60
C VAL A 37 -17.71 0.02 1.74
N VAL A 38 -17.08 -0.43 2.83
CA VAL A 38 -17.78 -0.90 4.03
C VAL A 38 -18.64 0.21 4.64
N TRP A 39 -18.11 1.43 4.74
CA TRP A 39 -18.85 2.58 5.25
C TRP A 39 -20.09 2.90 4.42
N ILE A 40 -19.98 2.92 3.08
CA ILE A 40 -21.13 3.08 2.18
C ILE A 40 -22.14 1.95 2.41
N PHE A 41 -21.66 0.70 2.46
CA PHE A 41 -22.53 -0.44 2.71
C PHE A 41 -23.32 -0.30 4.01
N GLN A 42 -22.68 0.18 5.09
CA GLN A 42 -23.32 0.41 6.39
C GLN A 42 -24.40 1.51 6.35
N MET A 43 -24.33 2.48 5.43
CA MET A 43 -25.43 3.45 5.26
C MET A 43 -26.74 2.78 4.86
N PHE A 44 -26.68 1.66 4.13
CA PHE A 44 -27.85 0.93 3.65
C PHE A 44 -28.19 -0.26 4.54
N ALA A 45 -27.18 -1.00 5.01
CA ALA A 45 -27.34 -2.21 5.79
C ALA A 45 -27.47 -1.96 7.31
N GLY A 46 -27.19 -0.75 7.78
CA GLY A 46 -27.06 -0.42 9.19
C GLY A 46 -25.66 -0.70 9.74
N PRO A 47 -25.36 -0.26 10.98
CA PRO A 47 -24.06 -0.44 11.60
C PRO A 47 -23.73 -1.93 11.84
N PRO A 48 -22.44 -2.31 11.87
CA PRO A 48 -22.05 -3.66 12.22
C PRO A 48 -22.51 -3.95 13.65
N GLY A 49 -23.11 -5.13 13.88
CA GLY A 49 -23.69 -5.49 15.17
C GLY A 49 -22.71 -5.31 16.33
N ALA A 50 -23.18 -4.74 17.43
CA ALA A 50 -22.43 -4.66 18.69
C ALA A 50 -22.13 -6.08 19.23
N PRO A 51 -21.00 -6.28 19.93
CA PRO A 51 -20.63 -7.58 20.49
C PRO A 51 -21.65 -8.09 21.52
#